data_AF-A0A2V7FX36-F1
#
_entry.id   AF-A0A2V7FX36-F1
#
_cell.length_a   1.000
_cell.length_b   1.000
_cell.length_c   1.000
_cell.angle_alpha   90.00
_cell.angle_beta   90.00
_cell.angle_gamma   90.00
#
_symmetry.space_group_name_H-M   'P 1'
#
loop_
_entity.id
_entity.type
_entity.pdbx_description
1 polymer ?
#
loop_
_entity_poly.entity_id
_entity_poly.type
_entity_poly.pdbx_seq_one_letter_code
_entity_poly.pdbx_strand_id
1 'polypeptide(L)' 'FSLSNEPLYVVDGVAVEPGPNGTLSWLNPHDVASIEVLKYGASTAIYGVRGANGVIVIKTKGSH' A
#
# COMPACT_ATOMS: atom_id res chain seq x y z
N PHE A 1 -15.29 -15.33 1.69
CA PHE A 1 -13.92 -14.82 1.55
C PHE A 1 -13.62 -14.70 0.07
N SER A 2 -13.75 -13.52 -0.55
CA SER A 2 -13.14 -13.34 -1.86
C SER A 2 -11.63 -13.46 -1.63
N LEU A 3 -10.99 -14.43 -2.27
CA LEU A 3 -9.55 -14.44 -2.49
C LEU A 3 -9.23 -13.28 -3.42
N SER A 4 -9.39 -12.07 -2.91
CA SER A 4 -8.97 -10.87 -3.59
C SER A 4 -7.45 -10.93 -3.64
N ASN A 5 -6.90 -11.16 -4.83
CA ASN A 5 -5.47 -10.98 -5.14
C ASN A 5 -5.04 -9.50 -5.01
N GLU A 6 -5.71 -8.74 -4.14
CA GLU A 6 -5.46 -7.34 -3.89
C GLU A 6 -4.23 -7.22 -2.98
N PRO A 7 -3.26 -6.38 -3.36
CA PRO A 7 -2.09 -6.14 -2.54
C PRO A 7 -2.47 -5.36 -1.27
N LEU A 8 -1.62 -5.45 -0.25
CA LEU A 8 -1.72 -4.59 0.93
C LEU A 8 -1.27 -3.17 0.57
N TYR A 9 -2.09 -2.16 0.87
CA TYR A 9 -1.71 -0.77 0.73
C TYR A 9 -1.18 -0.25 2.07
N VAL A 10 -0.03 0.40 2.04
CA VAL A 10 0.61 0.99 3.22
C VAL A 10 0.91 2.45 2.89
N VAL A 11 0.33 3.39 3.63
CA VAL A 11 0.58 4.83 3.47
C VAL A 11 1.31 5.31 4.71
N ASP A 12 2.52 5.85 4.54
CA ASP A 12 3.37 6.35 5.63
C ASP A 12 3.57 5.36 6.79
N GLY A 13 3.67 4.07 6.44
CA GLY A 13 3.86 2.97 7.40
C GLY A 13 2.55 2.43 8.02
N VAL A 14 1.40 3.04 7.70
CA VAL A 14 0.09 2.59 8.17
C VAL A 14 -0.58 1.76 7.08
N ALA A 15 -1.02 0.55 7.42
CA ALA A 15 -1.83 -0.27 6.52
C ALA A 15 -3.23 0.34 6.34
N VAL A 16 -3.63 0.52 5.08
CA VAL A 16 -4.93 1.11 4.72
C VAL A 16 -5.71 0.17 3.82
N GLU A 17 -7.03 0.23 3.94
CA GLU A 17 -7.92 -0.43 2.99
C GLU A 17 -8.26 0.54 1.86
N PRO A 18 -7.92 0.22 0.61
CA PRO A 18 -8.33 1.04 -0.51
C PRO A 18 -9.84 0.92 -0.75
N GLY A 19 -10.39 1.92 -1.42
CA GLY A 19 -11.73 1.83 -1.99
C GLY A 19 -11.77 0.95 -3.25
N PRO A 20 -12.91 0.94 -3.96
CA PRO A 20 -13.09 0.16 -5.18
C PRO A 20 -11.96 0.40 -6.19
N ASN A 21 -11.47 -0.69 -6.81
CA ASN A 21 -10.37 -0.65 -7.79
C ASN A 21 -9.04 -0.07 -7.26
N GLY A 22 -8.78 -0.14 -5.96
CA GLY A 22 -7.53 0.37 -5.37
C GLY A 22 -7.52 1.89 -5.17
N THR A 23 -8.68 2.56 -5.20
CA THR A 23 -8.74 4.03 -5.07
C THR A 23 -8.44 4.49 -3.64
N LEU A 24 -7.61 5.51 -3.49
CA LEU A 24 -7.34 6.19 -2.23
C LEU A 24 -7.93 7.59 -2.28
N SER A 25 -9.26 7.71 -2.19
CA SER A 25 -9.98 8.97 -2.43
C SER A 25 -9.63 10.09 -1.45
N TRP A 26 -9.08 9.75 -0.28
CA TRP A 26 -8.61 10.69 0.73
C TRP A 26 -7.17 11.15 0.51
N LEU A 27 -6.42 10.50 -0.39
CA LEU A 27 -5.03 10.82 -0.68
C LEU A 27 -4.95 11.71 -1.93
N ASN A 28 -4.39 12.90 -1.77
CA ASN A 28 -4.12 13.78 -2.89
C ASN A 28 -2.88 13.28 -3.65
N PRO A 29 -2.95 13.06 -4.98
CA PRO A 29 -1.80 12.60 -5.76
C PRO A 29 -0.62 13.59 -5.75
N HIS A 30 -0.86 14.89 -5.54
CA HIS A 30 0.21 15.88 -5.42
C HIS A 30 1.06 15.70 -4.17
N ASP A 31 0.48 15.12 -3.12
CA ASP A 31 1.13 14.88 -1.85
C ASP A 31 1.91 13.57 -1.85
N VAL A 32 1.82 12.76 -2.90
CA VAL A 32 2.60 11.52 -3.03
C VAL A 32 4.06 11.87 -3.35
N ALA A 33 4.97 11.44 -2.48
CA ALA A 33 6.41 11.55 -2.68
C ALA A 33 6.94 10.38 -3.51
N SER A 34 6.54 9.16 -3.17
CA SER A 34 6.98 7.95 -3.84
C SER A 34 5.99 6.80 -3.67
N ILE A 35 5.97 5.90 -4.66
CA ILE A 35 5.22 4.65 -4.62
C ILE A 35 6.21 3.52 -4.88
N GLU A 36 6.21 2.53 -4.00
CA GLU A 36 7.04 1.33 -4.09
C GLU A 36 6.15 0.09 -4.11
N VAL A 37 6.43 -0.84 -5.03
CA VAL A 37 5.66 -2.09 -5.16
C VAL A 37 6.56 -3.25 -4.79
N LEU A 38 6.24 -3.88 -3.66
CA LEU A 38 6.94 -5.04 -3.13
C LEU A 38 6.23 -6.30 -3.60
N LYS A 39 6.84 -6.98 -4.58
CA LYS A 39 6.22 -8.13 -5.25
C LYS A 39 6.47 -9.45 -4.50
N TYR A 40 7.71 -9.69 -4.04
CA TYR A 40 8.12 -10.91 -3.31
C TYR A 40 9.43 -10.67 -2.54
N GLY A 41 9.69 -11.42 -1.45
CA GLY A 41 10.98 -11.46 -0.75
C GLY A 41 10.94 -10.94 0.69
N ALA A 42 12.12 -10.63 1.27
CA ALA A 42 12.26 -10.18 2.65
C ALA A 42 11.47 -8.89 2.96
N SER A 43 11.24 -8.04 1.95
CA SER A 43 10.54 -6.76 2.09
C SER A 43 9.04 -6.91 2.35
N THR A 44 8.40 -8.01 1.93
CA THR A 44 6.98 -8.28 2.26
C THR A 44 6.83 -9.06 3.57
N ALA A 45 7.89 -9.70 4.05
CA ALA A 45 7.87 -10.52 5.27
C ALA A 45 7.51 -9.70 6.53
N ILE A 46 7.90 -8.42 6.58
CA ILE A 46 7.55 -7.52 7.68
C ILE A 46 6.04 -7.22 7.76
N TYR A 47 5.29 -7.45 6.68
CA TYR A 47 3.85 -7.21 6.59
C TYR A 47 2.99 -8.48 6.78
N GLY A 48 3.62 -9.62 7.07
CA GLY A 48 2.96 -10.88 7.40
C GLY A 48 2.03 -11.42 6.29
N VAL A 49 0.99 -12.17 6.69
CA VAL A 49 0.04 -12.80 5.75
C VAL A 49 -0.67 -11.81 4.83
N ARG A 50 -0.81 -10.55 5.26
CA ARG A 50 -1.48 -9.49 4.49
C ARG A 50 -0.64 -9.03 3.30
N GLY A 51 0.69 -9.16 3.38
CA GLY A 51 1.61 -8.89 2.26
C GLY A 51 1.84 -10.08 1.32
N ALA A 52 1.14 -11.20 1.51
CA ALA A 52 1.31 -12.40 0.69
C ALA A 52 0.96 -12.20 -0.79
N ASN A 53 0.03 -11.27 -1.08
CA ASN A 53 -0.36 -10.87 -2.43
C ASN A 53 0.47 -9.69 -2.98
N GLY A 54 1.50 -9.26 -2.25
CA GLY A 54 2.29 -8.06 -2.54
C GLY A 54 1.87 -6.87 -1.66
N VAL A 55 2.75 -5.87 -1.61
CA VAL A 55 2.54 -4.64 -0.82
C VAL A 55 2.81 -3.43 -1.69
N ILE A 56 1.90 -2.47 -1.70
CA ILE A 56 2.08 -1.15 -2.31
C ILE A 56 2.34 -0.17 -1.17
N VAL A 57 3.57 0.31 -1.08
CA VAL A 57 3.99 1.29 -0.08
C VAL A 57 3.96 2.67 -0.73
N ILE A 58 3.22 3.58 -0.12
CA ILE A 58 3.04 4.95 -0.54
C ILE A 58 3.61 5.83 0.55
N LYS A 59 4.49 6.75 0.16
CA LYS A 59 5.06 7.75 1.06
C LYS A 59 4.54 9.11 0.64
N THR A 60 3.97 9.85 1.59
CA THR A 60 3.57 11.23 1.32
C THR A 60 4.75 12.17 1.54
N LYS A 61 4.70 13.35 0.92
CA LYS A 61 5.77 14.36 1.01
C LYS A 61 5.95 14.88 2.43
N GLY A 62 4.94 14.71 3.30
CA GLY A 62 4.83 15.46 4.54
C GLY A 62 4.69 16.94 4.22
N SER A 63 3.73 17.63 4.83
CA SER A 63 3.80 19.09 4.83
C SER A 63 5.12 19.47 5.52
N HIS A 64 6.10 19.96 4.76
CA HIS A 64 7.22 20.69 5.33
C HIS A 64 6.76 22.10 5.70
#